data_AF-A0A380P163-F1
#
_entry.id   AF-A0A380P163-F1
#
_cell.length_a   1.000
_cell.length_b   1.000
_cell.length_c   1.000
_cell.angle_alpha   90.00
_cell.angle_beta   90.00
_cell.angle_gamma   90.00
#
_symmetry.space_group_name_H-M   'P 1'
#
loop_
_entity.id
_entity.type
_entity.pdbx_description
1 polymer ?
#
loop_
_entity_poly.entity_id
_entity_poly.type
_entity_poly.pdbx_seq_one_letter_code
_entity_poly.pdbx_strand_id
1 'polypeptide(L)'
;MIQASTRGDGTIGEDVTANVLQIEEIPQTLTEPISVEVRGEVYMNKANFVALNQQREHDGLATFANPRNAAAGSLRQLDPAVTKARKLSAFLYQAVNPIDQLGVQTQSDLLSRFTQLGLPTNHEMLSFRHNLKPSITLIKRIISVML
;
A
#
# COMPACT_ATOMS: atom_id res chain seq x y z
N MET A 1 7.80 -13.52 -1.53
CA MET A 1 6.73 -13.02 -2.40
C MET A 1 6.86 -13.77 -3.70
N ILE A 2 5.77 -14.38 -4.16
CA ILE A 2 5.77 -15.14 -5.42
C ILE A 2 5.23 -14.33 -6.59
N GLN A 3 4.29 -13.42 -6.33
CA GLN A 3 3.62 -12.62 -7.35
C GLN A 3 3.03 -11.35 -6.72
N ALA A 4 2.96 -10.27 -7.51
CA ALA A 4 2.14 -9.10 -7.23
C ALA A 4 1.49 -8.60 -8.53
N SER A 5 0.22 -8.17 -8.43
CA SER A 5 -0.56 -7.72 -9.58
C SER A 5 -1.31 -6.43 -9.27
N THR A 6 -1.49 -5.58 -10.28
CA THR A 6 -2.41 -4.45 -10.17
C THR A 6 -3.86 -4.95 -10.08
N ARG A 7 -4.79 -4.11 -9.63
CA ARG A 7 -6.21 -4.49 -9.55
C ARG A 7 -6.83 -4.76 -10.92
N GLY A 8 -6.40 -4.03 -11.96
CA GLY A 8 -7.03 -4.05 -13.29
C GLY A 8 -8.55 -3.89 -13.25
N ASP A 9 -9.29 -4.81 -13.86
CA ASP A 9 -10.76 -4.83 -13.87
C ASP A 9 -11.37 -5.53 -12.62
N GLY A 10 -10.54 -5.97 -11.68
CA GLY A 10 -10.92 -6.75 -10.51
C GLY A 10 -10.80 -8.26 -10.68
N THR A 11 -10.65 -8.75 -11.91
CA THR A 11 -10.43 -10.15 -12.26
C THR A 11 -9.04 -10.36 -12.87
N ILE A 12 -8.66 -9.51 -13.83
CA ILE A 12 -7.39 -9.56 -14.54
C ILE A 12 -6.62 -8.27 -14.24
N GLY A 13 -5.40 -8.44 -13.73
CA GLY A 13 -4.45 -7.37 -13.44
C GLY A 13 -3.14 -7.50 -14.21
N GLU A 14 -2.28 -6.51 -14.07
CA GLU A 14 -0.94 -6.50 -14.67
C GLU A 14 0.08 -7.04 -13.66
N ASP A 15 0.96 -7.95 -14.09
CA ASP A 15 2.08 -8.40 -13.26
C ASP A 15 3.06 -7.24 -13.01
N VAL A 16 3.22 -6.90 -11.74
CA VAL A 16 4.13 -5.85 -11.24
C VAL A 16 5.09 -6.39 -10.18
N THR A 17 5.30 -7.70 -10.15
CA THR A 17 6.08 -8.40 -9.12
C THR A 17 7.48 -7.80 -8.96
N ALA A 18 8.19 -7.60 -10.07
CA ALA A 18 9.55 -7.06 -10.05
C ALA A 18 9.62 -5.65 -9.43
N ASN A 19 8.58 -4.84 -9.61
CA ASN A 19 8.50 -3.46 -9.14
C ASN A 19 8.05 -3.41 -7.68
N VAL A 20 7.11 -4.26 -7.28
CA VAL A 20 6.67 -4.40 -5.88
C VAL A 20 7.80 -4.92 -4.99
N LEU A 21 8.69 -5.79 -5.50
CA LEU A 21 9.90 -6.23 -4.79
C LEU A 21 10.86 -5.08 -4.42
N GLN A 22 10.71 -3.90 -5.04
CA GLN A 22 11.55 -2.73 -4.74
C GLN A 22 10.98 -1.86 -3.61
N ILE A 23 9.78 -2.17 -3.11
CA ILE A 23 9.14 -1.45 -2.01
C ILE A 23 9.72 -1.99 -0.71
N GLU A 24 10.48 -1.17 0.01
CA GLU A 24 11.24 -1.56 1.21
C GLU A 24 10.35 -2.12 2.33
N GLU A 25 9.14 -1.58 2.48
CA GLU A 25 8.17 -2.00 3.50
C GLU A 25 7.54 -3.37 3.21
N ILE A 26 7.64 -3.90 1.99
CA ILE A 26 7.04 -5.19 1.63
C ILE A 26 8.07 -6.31 1.86
N PRO A 27 7.82 -7.24 2.79
CA PRO A 27 8.77 -8.31 3.06
C PRO A 27 8.85 -9.29 1.89
N GLN A 28 10.08 -9.72 1.56
CA GLN A 28 10.28 -10.81 0.59
C GLN A 28 9.86 -12.16 1.17
N THR A 29 9.90 -12.35 2.48
CA THR A 29 9.49 -13.58 3.16
C THR A 29 8.69 -13.21 4.39
N LEU A 30 7.56 -13.89 4.60
CA LEU A 30 6.76 -13.74 5.82
C LEU A 30 7.50 -14.36 7.00
N THR A 31 7.17 -13.91 8.21
CA THR A 31 7.74 -14.48 9.44
C THR A 31 7.34 -15.96 9.67
N GLU A 32 6.27 -16.41 9.02
CA GLU A 32 5.77 -17.78 9.05
C GLU A 32 5.65 -18.36 7.63
N PRO A 33 5.84 -19.68 7.43
CA PRO A 33 5.79 -20.32 6.12
C PRO A 33 4.36 -20.57 5.63
N ILE A 34 3.57 -19.51 5.48
CA ILE A 34 2.18 -19.56 5.01
C ILE A 34 2.04 -19.05 3.57
N SER A 35 1.01 -19.51 2.87
CA SER A 35 0.62 -19.00 1.55
C SER A 35 -0.67 -18.22 1.67
N VAL A 36 -0.63 -16.93 1.31
CA VAL A 36 -1.78 -16.02 1.42
C VAL A 36 -1.78 -15.00 0.27
N GLU A 37 -2.96 -14.69 -0.24
CA GLU A 37 -3.17 -13.54 -1.14
C GLU A 37 -3.69 -12.36 -0.33
N VAL A 38 -2.97 -11.23 -0.41
CA VAL A 38 -3.26 -10.01 0.33
C VAL A 38 -3.47 -8.83 -0.61
N ARG A 39 -4.30 -7.89 -0.19
CA ARG A 39 -4.66 -6.68 -0.94
C ARG A 39 -4.26 -5.46 -0.14
N GLY A 40 -3.78 -4.45 -0.85
CA GLY A 40 -3.25 -3.24 -0.28
C GLY A 40 -3.27 -2.08 -1.25
N GLU A 41 -2.75 -0.95 -0.79
CA GLU A 41 -2.53 0.23 -1.59
C GLU A 41 -1.04 0.55 -1.62
N VAL A 42 -0.50 0.74 -2.82
CA VAL A 42 0.84 1.29 -3.03
C VAL A 42 0.71 2.78 -3.26
N TYR A 43 1.48 3.57 -2.54
CA TYR A 43 1.41 5.03 -2.58
C TYR A 43 2.79 5.67 -2.54
N MET A 44 2.82 6.96 -2.87
CA MET A 44 4.00 7.80 -2.70
C MET A 44 3.71 8.82 -1.61
N ASN A 45 4.55 8.86 -0.58
CA ASN A 45 4.38 9.85 0.47
C ASN A 45 4.58 11.28 -0.06
N LYS A 46 4.01 12.27 0.64
CA LYS A 46 3.99 13.67 0.18
C LYS A 46 5.40 14.25 -0.01
N ALA A 47 6.34 13.91 0.87
CA ALA A 47 7.72 14.39 0.80
C ALA A 47 8.45 13.87 -0.45
N ASN A 48 8.36 12.56 -0.72
CA ASN A 48 8.94 11.92 -1.90
C ASN A 48 8.31 12.45 -3.18
N PHE A 49 6.99 12.71 -3.18
CA PHE A 49 6.30 13.32 -4.32
C PHE A 49 6.81 14.73 -4.63
N VAL A 50 6.95 15.59 -3.60
CA VAL A 50 7.49 16.95 -3.77
C VAL A 50 8.91 16.91 -4.30
N ALA A 51 9.79 16.11 -3.67
CA ALA A 51 11.17 15.95 -4.12
C ALA A 51 11.27 15.43 -5.56
N LEU A 52 10.39 14.49 -5.94
CA LEU A 52 10.35 13.96 -7.29
C LEU A 52 9.94 15.03 -8.32
N ASN A 53 8.92 15.85 -8.02
CA ASN A 53 8.51 16.90 -8.93
C ASN A 53 9.59 17.99 -9.06
N GLN A 54 10.26 18.36 -7.96
CA GLN A 54 11.39 19.30 -8.00
C GLN A 54 12.52 18.79 -8.90
N GLN A 55 12.87 17.51 -8.80
CA GLN A 55 13.86 16.90 -9.69
C GLN A 55 13.42 16.94 -11.15
N ARG A 56 12.14 16.63 -11.42
CA ARG A 56 11.60 16.66 -12.79
C ARG A 56 11.60 18.06 -13.39
N GLU A 57 11.25 19.08 -12.61
CA GLU A 57 11.32 20.48 -13.04
C GLU A 57 12.76 20.88 -13.37
N HIS A 58 13.72 20.50 -12.52
CA HIS A 58 15.15 20.73 -12.78
C HIS A 58 15.62 20.07 -14.07
N ASP A 59 15.13 18.86 -14.35
CA ASP A 59 15.46 18.09 -15.56
C ASP A 59 14.63 18.54 -16.80
N GLY A 60 13.79 19.56 -16.69
CA GLY A 60 12.93 20.04 -17.78
C GLY A 60 11.79 19.08 -18.17
N LEU A 61 11.44 18.15 -17.29
CA LEU A 61 10.39 17.15 -17.49
C LEU A 61 9.05 17.60 -16.89
N ALA A 62 7.94 17.18 -17.50
CA ALA A 62 6.61 17.44 -16.97
C ALA A 62 6.40 16.84 -15.58
N THR A 63 5.92 17.62 -14.62
CA THR A 63 5.61 17.17 -13.26
C THR A 63 4.41 16.23 -13.22
N PHE A 64 4.33 15.41 -12.17
CA PHE A 64 3.13 14.64 -11.87
C PHE A 64 2.08 15.51 -11.20
N ALA A 65 0.81 15.32 -11.58
CA ALA A 65 -0.31 16.11 -11.04
C ALA A 65 -0.61 15.83 -9.55
N ASN A 66 -0.36 14.61 -9.08
CA ASN A 66 -0.61 14.21 -7.68
C ASN A 66 0.19 12.94 -7.32
N PRO A 67 0.36 12.64 -6.01
CA PRO A 67 1.11 11.46 -5.56
C PRO A 67 0.58 10.13 -6.09
N ARG A 68 -0.73 10.00 -6.30
CA ARG A 68 -1.35 8.80 -6.87
C ARG A 68 -0.87 8.53 -8.30
N ASN A 69 -0.84 9.55 -9.15
CA ASN A 69 -0.34 9.44 -10.51
C ASN A 69 1.16 9.13 -10.54
N ALA A 70 1.93 9.76 -9.65
CA ALA A 70 3.36 9.46 -9.50
C ALA A 70 3.60 8.00 -9.07
N ALA A 71 2.87 7.49 -8.09
CA ALA A 71 2.95 6.11 -7.64
C ALA A 71 2.54 5.12 -8.75
N ALA A 72 1.41 5.36 -9.42
CA ALA A 72 0.93 4.52 -10.52
C ALA A 72 1.91 4.46 -11.69
N GLY A 73 2.53 5.58 -12.07
CA GLY A 73 3.56 5.62 -13.10
C GLY A 73 4.87 4.96 -12.66
N SER A 74 5.21 5.04 -11.37
CA SER A 74 6.40 4.43 -10.79
C SER A 74 6.29 2.90 -10.69
N LEU A 75 5.09 2.39 -10.40
CA LEU A 75 4.83 0.96 -10.25
C LEU A 75 4.78 0.21 -11.59
N ARG A 76 4.62 0.92 -12.72
CA ARG A 76 4.55 0.36 -14.07
C ARG A 76 5.82 0.59 -14.90
N GLN A 77 6.94 0.91 -14.26
CA GLN A 77 8.21 1.08 -14.97
C GLN A 77 8.70 -0.27 -15.52
N LEU A 78 9.27 -0.24 -16.73
CA LEU A 78 9.90 -1.42 -17.32
C LEU A 78 11.18 -1.83 -16.58
N ASP A 79 11.93 -0.84 -16.08
CA ASP A 79 13.10 -1.04 -15.24
C ASP A 79 12.72 -0.88 -13.76
N PRO A 80 12.76 -1.97 -12.95
CA PRO A 80 12.46 -1.91 -11.52
C PRO A 80 13.39 -0.98 -10.74
N ALA A 81 14.61 -0.73 -11.21
CA ALA A 81 15.52 0.20 -10.55
C ALA A 81 14.94 1.63 -10.50
N VAL A 82 14.14 2.00 -11.52
CA VAL A 82 13.39 3.25 -11.50
C VAL A 82 12.37 3.22 -10.37
N THR A 83 11.60 2.15 -10.18
CA THR A 83 10.64 2.03 -9.05
C THR A 83 11.34 2.16 -7.70
N LYS A 84 12.50 1.50 -7.53
CA LYS A 84 13.30 1.59 -6.30
C LYS A 84 13.66 3.04 -5.94
N ALA A 85 14.09 3.82 -6.93
CA ALA A 85 14.46 5.22 -6.73
C ALA A 85 13.27 6.11 -6.31
N ARG A 86 12.03 5.68 -6.55
CA ARG A 86 10.80 6.46 -6.28
C ARG A 86 10.34 6.35 -4.83
N LYS A 87 10.92 5.43 -4.05
CA LYS A 87 10.64 5.26 -2.62
C LYS A 87 9.13 5.19 -2.34
N LEU A 88 8.47 4.25 -3.02
CA LEU A 88 7.07 3.95 -2.77
C LEU A 88 6.92 3.28 -1.39
N SER A 89 5.74 3.43 -0.80
CA SER A 89 5.31 2.78 0.43
C SER A 89 4.05 1.98 0.18
N ALA A 90 3.68 1.09 1.09
CA ALA A 90 2.49 0.26 0.96
C ALA A 90 1.78 0.06 2.30
N PHE A 91 0.48 -0.17 2.27
CA PHE A 91 -0.23 -0.74 3.41
C PHE A 91 -1.24 -1.78 2.94
N LEU A 92 -1.36 -2.86 3.68
CA LEU A 92 -2.27 -3.97 3.39
C LEU A 92 -3.51 -3.88 4.29
N TYR A 93 -4.65 -4.20 3.70
CA TYR A 93 -5.94 -4.03 4.37
C TYR A 93 -6.91 -5.19 4.18
N GLN A 94 -6.60 -6.20 3.35
CA GLN A 94 -7.49 -7.33 3.15
C GLN A 94 -6.71 -8.58 2.76
N ALA A 95 -7.22 -9.76 3.09
CA ALA A 95 -6.75 -11.05 2.58
C ALA A 95 -7.88 -11.79 1.87
N VAL A 96 -7.53 -12.66 0.93
CA VAL A 96 -8.43 -13.67 0.39
C VAL A 96 -8.53 -14.81 1.41
N ASN A 97 -9.75 -15.30 1.68
CA ASN A 97 -10.04 -16.38 2.62
C ASN A 97 -9.32 -16.25 3.98
N PRO A 98 -9.48 -15.12 4.71
CA PRO A 98 -8.74 -14.85 5.95
C PRO A 98 -9.06 -15.85 7.07
N ILE A 99 -10.27 -16.42 7.10
CA ILE A 99 -10.65 -17.43 8.10
C ILE A 99 -9.82 -18.71 7.89
N ASP A 100 -9.79 -19.21 6.66
CA ASP A 100 -9.14 -20.49 6.34
C ASP A 100 -7.61 -20.38 6.29
N GLN A 101 -7.08 -19.28 5.76
CA GLN A 101 -5.64 -19.11 5.56
C GLN A 101 -4.92 -18.47 6.75
N LEU A 102 -5.62 -17.64 7.53
CA LEU A 102 -5.01 -16.85 8.61
C LEU A 102 -5.65 -17.11 9.98
N GLY A 103 -6.78 -17.82 10.06
CA GLY A 103 -7.47 -18.09 11.32
C GLY A 103 -8.11 -16.87 11.97
N VAL A 104 -8.36 -15.79 11.21
CA VAL A 104 -8.89 -14.53 11.73
C VAL A 104 -10.33 -14.29 11.28
N GLN A 105 -11.16 -13.78 12.21
CA GLN A 105 -12.59 -13.57 11.97
C GLN A 105 -12.97 -12.10 11.82
N THR A 106 -12.18 -11.19 12.39
CA THR A 106 -12.46 -9.75 12.33
C THR A 106 -11.41 -9.01 11.52
N GLN A 107 -11.80 -7.85 10.99
CA GLN A 107 -10.88 -6.97 10.28
C GLN A 107 -9.72 -6.48 11.17
N SER A 108 -9.98 -6.24 12.45
CA SER A 108 -8.95 -5.83 13.41
C SER A 108 -7.94 -6.94 13.68
N ASP A 109 -8.41 -8.18 13.78
CA ASP A 109 -7.54 -9.36 13.93
C ASP A 109 -6.69 -9.56 12.67
N LEU A 110 -7.26 -9.34 11.49
CA LEU A 110 -6.53 -9.42 10.22
C LEU A 110 -5.38 -8.41 10.15
N LEU A 111 -5.62 -7.14 10.49
CA LEU A 111 -4.56 -6.11 10.51
C LEU A 111 -3.48 -6.43 11.56
N SER A 112 -3.89 -6.97 12.70
CA SER A 112 -2.95 -7.43 13.74
C SER A 112 -2.11 -8.60 13.24
N ARG A 113 -2.74 -9.56 12.53
CA ARG A 113 -2.09 -10.72 11.94
C ARG A 113 -1.12 -10.34 10.83
N PHE A 114 -1.45 -9.36 9.99
CA PHE A 114 -0.52 -8.80 9.00
C PHE A 114 0.73 -8.24 9.66
N THR A 115 0.57 -7.46 10.74
CA THR A 115 1.71 -6.92 11.50
C THR A 115 2.60 -8.04 12.05
N GLN A 116 2.01 -9.12 12.60
CA GLN A 116 2.76 -10.30 13.07
C GLN A 116 3.52 -11.02 11.94
N LEU A 117 2.95 -11.04 10.74
CA LEU A 117 3.53 -11.62 9.53
C LEU A 117 4.62 -10.74 8.89
N GLY A 118 4.88 -9.55 9.45
CA GLY A 118 5.83 -8.57 8.92
C GLY A 118 5.28 -7.74 7.76
N LEU A 119 3.97 -7.79 7.50
CA LEU A 119 3.33 -7.05 6.43
C LEU A 119 2.96 -5.63 6.89
N PRO A 120 3.13 -4.61 6.04
CA PRO A 120 2.87 -3.23 6.43
C PRO A 120 1.37 -2.97 6.54
N THR A 121 0.94 -2.35 7.65
CA THR A 121 -0.45 -1.94 7.87
C THR A 121 -0.52 -0.48 8.27
N ASN A 122 -1.69 0.13 8.11
CA ASN A 122 -1.91 1.48 8.59
C ASN A 122 -2.32 1.46 10.08
N HIS A 123 -1.44 1.93 10.96
CA HIS A 123 -1.66 1.94 12.40
C HIS A 123 -2.87 2.76 12.85
N GLU A 124 -3.32 3.76 12.07
CA GLU A 124 -4.54 4.53 12.35
C GLU A 124 -5.83 3.69 12.19
N MET A 125 -5.77 2.54 11.51
CA MET A 125 -6.93 1.69 11.23
C MET A 125 -7.28 0.69 12.34
N LEU A 126 -6.50 0.60 13.42
CA LEU A 126 -6.71 -0.39 14.48
C LEU A 126 -7.85 -0.06 15.47
N SER A 127 -8.54 1.09 15.32
CA SER A 127 -9.63 1.45 16.24
C SER A 127 -10.97 0.84 15.79
N PHE A 128 -11.37 -0.28 16.41
CA PHE A 128 -12.75 -0.77 16.31
C PHE A 128 -13.70 0.17 17.06
N ARG A 129 -14.86 0.46 16.46
CA ARG A 129 -15.83 1.41 17.01
C ARG A 129 -17.23 0.81 16.96
N HIS A 130 -17.83 0.63 18.13
CA HIS A 130 -19.12 -0.03 18.28
C HIS A 130 -20.32 0.76 17.73
N ASN A 131 -20.18 2.08 17.50
CA ASN A 131 -21.30 2.98 17.17
C ASN A 131 -20.91 4.08 16.16
N LEU A 132 -21.92 4.66 15.51
CA LEU A 132 -21.76 5.66 14.43
C LEU A 132 -21.06 6.96 14.91
N LYS A 133 -21.34 7.41 16.14
CA LYS A 133 -20.79 8.67 16.69
C LYS A 133 -19.24 8.68 16.68
N PRO A 134 -18.54 7.68 17.25
CA PRO A 134 -17.09 7.56 17.12
C PRO A 134 -16.60 7.57 15.67
N SER A 135 -17.28 6.93 14.72
CA SER A 135 -16.87 6.91 13.31
C SER A 135 -16.93 8.31 12.69
N ILE A 136 -17.99 9.08 12.98
CA ILE A 136 -18.11 10.48 12.56
C ILE A 136 -16.98 11.33 13.14
N THR A 137 -16.63 11.15 14.42
CA THR A 137 -15.51 11.87 15.05
C THR A 137 -14.19 11.56 14.35
N LEU A 138 -13.96 10.30 13.96
CA LEU A 138 -12.75 9.93 13.21
C LEU A 138 -12.73 10.60 11.83
N ILE A 139 -13.84 10.56 11.09
CA ILE A 139 -13.94 11.21 9.78
C ILE A 139 -13.62 12.70 9.90
N LYS A 140 -14.19 13.39 10.90
CA LYS A 140 -13.87 14.81 11.17
C LYS A 140 -12.39 15.02 11.48
N ARG A 141 -11.78 14.14 12.27
CA ARG A 141 -10.34 14.20 12.57
C ARG A 141 -9.50 14.04 11.30
N ILE A 142 -9.82 13.06 10.46
CA ILE A 142 -9.11 12.83 9.20
C ILE A 142 -9.22 14.06 8.29
N ILE A 143 -10.43 14.61 8.13
CA ILE A 143 -10.65 15.82 7.32
C ILE A 143 -9.81 16.99 7.84
N SER A 144 -9.74 17.18 9.16
CA SER A 144 -8.96 18.26 9.77
C SER A 144 -7.45 18.15 9.56
N VAL A 145 -6.93 16.96 9.22
CA VAL A 145 -5.50 16.74 8.95
C VAL A 145 -5.20 16.81 7.44
N MET A 146 -6.24 16.73 6.60
CA MET A 146 -6.12 16.82 5.13
C MET A 146 -6.21 18.25 4.59
N LEU A 147 -6.83 19.17 5.33
CA LEU A 147 -6.91 20.61 5.04
C LEU A 147 -5.73 21.35 5.68
#